data_AF-A0A843AMU0-F1
#
_entry.id   AF-A0A843AMU0-F1
#
_cell.length_a   1.000
_cell.length_b   1.000
_cell.length_c   1.000
_cell.angle_alpha   90.00
_cell.angle_beta   90.00
_cell.angle_gamma   90.00
#
_symmetry.space_group_name_H-M   'P 1'
#
loop_
_entity.id
_entity.type
_entity.pdbx_description
1 polymer ?
#
loop_
_entity_poly.entity_id
_entity_poly.type
_entity_poly.pdbx_seq_one_letter_code
_entity_poly.pdbx_strand_id
1 'polypeptide(L)'
;MQVETAVHTALKTMRGVERDQIARFLIDPVVLFILAATSRRCLTVSEMAPVVNLPAATCYKLIYQMDKMGLVAYCGNGRNGGRGKAAAYTSVLKEMHLEMRNTIIVLRVTWKNGTNEEFRKDLVPPSADKCPFEVVSLLTAEADSAFSD
;
A
#
# COMPACT_ATOMS: atom_id res chain seq x y z
N MET A 1 16.63 -0.02 18.13
CA MET A 1 15.99 -1.16 18.84
C MET A 1 14.47 -1.21 18.68
N GLN A 2 13.69 -0.12 18.86
CA GLN A 2 12.21 -0.20 18.69
C GLN A 2 11.73 -0.34 17.23
N VAL A 3 12.39 0.31 16.27
CA VAL A 3 11.94 0.34 14.87
C VAL A 3 12.08 -1.01 14.15
N GLU A 4 13.20 -1.71 14.34
CA GLU A 4 13.43 -3.03 13.72
C GLU A 4 12.39 -4.05 14.18
N THR A 5 12.07 -4.08 15.48
CA THR A 5 11.01 -4.93 16.02
C THR A 5 9.64 -4.57 15.46
N ALA A 6 9.36 -3.27 15.30
CA ALA A 6 8.11 -2.80 14.67
C ALA A 6 7.99 -3.28 13.22
N VAL A 7 9.06 -3.12 12.43
CA VAL A 7 9.13 -3.60 11.04
C VAL A 7 8.95 -5.12 10.98
N HIS A 8 9.63 -5.88 11.84
CA HIS A 8 9.47 -7.33 11.90
C HIS A 8 8.02 -7.74 12.22
N THR A 9 7.36 -7.00 13.13
CA THR A 9 5.97 -7.25 13.50
C THR A 9 5.02 -6.96 12.34
N ALA A 10 5.19 -5.83 11.67
CA ALA A 10 4.39 -5.46 10.50
C ALA A 10 4.55 -6.48 9.35
N LEU A 11 5.78 -6.93 9.07
CA LEU A 11 6.03 -7.97 8.07
C LEU A 11 5.43 -9.32 8.47
N LYS A 12 5.34 -9.64 9.77
CA LYS A 12 4.61 -10.83 10.24
C LYS A 12 3.11 -10.69 10.00
N THR A 13 2.53 -9.51 10.21
CA THR A 13 1.12 -9.22 9.89
C THR A 13 0.83 -9.38 8.40
N MET A 14 1.72 -8.86 7.54
CA MET A 14 1.58 -8.90 6.08
C MET A 14 1.46 -10.34 5.54
N ARG A 15 2.07 -11.34 6.20
CA ARG A 15 1.95 -12.75 5.80
C ARG A 15 0.53 -13.31 5.87
N GLY A 16 -0.36 -12.68 6.64
CA GLY A 16 -1.77 -13.04 6.73
C GLY A 16 -2.67 -12.34 5.71
N VAL A 17 -2.10 -11.50 4.84
CA VAL A 17 -2.83 -10.71 3.84
C VAL A 17 -2.68 -11.38 2.47
N GLU A 18 -3.73 -11.33 1.66
CA GLU A 18 -3.68 -11.88 0.30
C GLU A 18 -2.63 -11.14 -0.56
N ARG A 19 -1.82 -11.91 -1.29
CA ARG A 19 -0.73 -11.38 -2.12
C ARG A 19 -1.21 -10.35 -3.15
N ASP A 20 -2.36 -10.62 -3.78
CA ASP A 20 -2.97 -9.73 -4.77
C ASP A 20 -3.39 -8.39 -4.16
N GLN A 21 -3.85 -8.40 -2.90
CA GLN A 21 -4.22 -7.18 -2.19
C GLN A 21 -2.99 -6.32 -1.89
N ILE A 22 -1.88 -6.95 -1.45
CA ILE A 22 -0.59 -6.27 -1.23
C ILE A 22 -0.11 -5.64 -2.54
N ALA A 23 -0.11 -6.40 -3.64
CA ALA A 23 0.32 -5.90 -4.94
C ALA A 23 -0.49 -4.69 -5.42
N ARG A 24 -1.82 -4.72 -5.27
CA ARG A 24 -2.70 -3.59 -5.62
C ARG A 24 -2.39 -2.32 -4.82
N PHE A 25 -2.13 -2.45 -3.51
CA PHE A 25 -1.74 -1.31 -2.69
C PHE A 25 -0.35 -0.79 -3.07
N LEU A 26 0.61 -1.66 -3.38
CA LEU A 26 1.96 -1.24 -3.76
C LEU A 26 2.04 -0.49 -5.09
N ILE A 27 1.03 -0.59 -5.96
CA ILE A 27 0.96 0.20 -7.20
C ILE A 27 0.06 1.43 -7.09
N ASP A 28 -0.62 1.61 -5.95
CA ASP A 28 -1.38 2.84 -5.71
C ASP A 28 -0.40 4.03 -5.53
N PRO A 29 -0.56 5.11 -6.32
CA PRO A 29 0.37 6.24 -6.28
C PRO A 29 0.51 6.88 -4.90
N VAL A 30 -0.57 7.00 -4.15
CA VAL A 30 -0.58 7.67 -2.85
C VAL A 30 0.10 6.78 -1.81
N VAL A 31 -0.18 5.48 -1.83
CA VAL A 31 0.52 4.48 -1.00
C VAL A 31 2.02 4.53 -1.27
N LEU A 32 2.44 4.60 -2.54
CA LEU A 32 3.85 4.73 -2.90
C LEU A 32 4.49 6.00 -2.35
N PHE A 33 3.80 7.15 -2.41
CA PHE A 33 4.32 8.39 -1.84
C PHE A 33 4.48 8.31 -0.32
N ILE A 34 3.54 7.69 0.38
CA ILE A 34 3.64 7.44 1.83
C ILE A 34 4.84 6.52 2.14
N LEU A 35 4.97 5.40 1.43
CA LEU A 35 6.06 4.45 1.62
C LEU A 35 7.43 5.09 1.36
N ALA A 36 7.53 5.93 0.33
CA ALA A 36 8.73 6.68 0.00
C ALA A 36 9.05 7.74 1.07
N ALA A 37 8.07 8.54 1.49
CA ALA A 37 8.25 9.60 2.49
C ALA A 37 8.70 9.06 3.86
N THR A 38 8.24 7.85 4.22
CA THR A 38 8.53 7.19 5.49
C THR A 38 9.65 6.15 5.41
N SER A 39 10.36 6.07 4.28
CA SER A 39 11.43 5.09 4.04
C SER A 39 12.64 5.29 4.96
N ARG A 40 13.07 6.54 5.15
CA ARG A 40 14.30 6.92 5.88
C ARG A 40 14.07 7.39 7.32
N ARG A 41 12.85 7.79 7.68
CA ARG A 41 12.50 8.27 9.02
C ARG A 41 11.06 7.94 9.37
N CYS A 42 10.75 7.94 10.67
CA CYS A 42 9.38 7.78 11.16
C CYS A 42 8.64 9.12 11.06
N LEU A 43 7.41 9.10 10.54
CA LEU A 43 6.57 10.30 10.42
C LEU A 43 5.20 10.07 11.06
N THR A 44 4.66 11.12 11.65
CA THR A 44 3.26 11.20 12.05
C THR A 44 2.37 11.53 10.86
N VAL A 45 1.07 11.26 10.97
CA VAL A 45 0.11 11.57 9.89
C VAL A 45 0.09 13.06 9.55
N SER A 46 0.25 13.94 10.54
CA SER A 46 0.35 15.39 10.32
C SER A 46 1.57 15.80 9.50
N GLU A 47 2.66 15.03 9.56
CA GLU A 47 3.86 15.25 8.75
C GLU A 47 3.72 14.61 7.36
N MET A 48 3.02 13.47 7.25
CA MET A 48 2.81 12.77 5.98
C MET A 48 1.80 13.47 5.07
N ALA A 49 0.66 13.90 5.61
CA ALA A 49 -0.45 14.49 4.85
C ALA A 49 -0.03 15.61 3.87
N PRO A 50 0.78 16.62 4.26
CA PRO A 50 1.22 17.65 3.33
C PRO A 50 2.22 17.13 2.28
N VAL A 51 3.04 16.12 2.61
CA VAL A 51 4.03 15.56 1.68
C VAL A 51 3.34 14.79 0.55
N VAL A 52 2.25 14.09 0.86
CA VAL A 52 1.51 13.27 -0.10
C VAL A 52 0.27 13.97 -0.66
N ASN A 53 0.11 15.26 -0.36
CA ASN A 53 -1.00 16.12 -0.79
C ASN A 53 -2.39 15.52 -0.51
N LEU A 54 -2.62 15.05 0.72
CA LEU A 54 -3.91 14.53 1.17
C LEU A 54 -4.51 15.35 2.32
N PRO A 55 -5.84 15.46 2.39
CA PRO A 55 -6.51 15.89 3.61
C PRO A 55 -6.12 14.98 4.78
N ALA A 56 -5.89 15.56 5.96
CA ALA A 56 -5.40 14.82 7.12
C ALA A 56 -6.28 13.61 7.48
N ALA A 57 -7.61 13.77 7.46
CA ALA A 57 -8.55 12.68 7.75
C ALA A 57 -8.42 11.51 6.76
N THR A 58 -8.21 11.79 5.47
CA THR A 58 -7.98 10.78 4.43
C THR A 58 -6.65 10.07 4.66
N CYS A 59 -5.59 10.83 4.96
CA CYS A 59 -4.28 10.27 5.27
C CYS A 59 -4.33 9.36 6.52
N TYR A 60 -5.08 9.74 7.56
CA TYR A 60 -5.31 8.88 8.73
C TYR A 60 -5.97 7.55 8.37
N LYS A 61 -7.04 7.58 7.57
CA LYS A 61 -7.74 6.38 7.13
C LYS A 61 -6.82 5.46 6.30
N LEU A 62 -6.05 6.03 5.40
CA LEU A 62 -5.13 5.26 4.55
C LEU A 62 -3.99 4.64 5.36
N ILE A 63 -3.36 5.39 6.27
CA ILE A 63 -2.32 4.87 7.16
C ILE A 63 -2.86 3.75 8.04
N TYR A 64 -4.10 3.86 8.54
CA TYR A 64 -4.73 2.80 9.30
C TYR A 64 -4.89 1.51 8.47
N GLN A 65 -5.31 1.61 7.21
CA GLN A 65 -5.39 0.46 6.31
C GLN A 65 -4.00 -0.14 6.03
N MET A 66 -3.01 0.69 5.74
CA MET A 66 -1.63 0.26 5.49
C MET A 66 -1.01 -0.44 6.71
N ASP A 67 -1.27 0.05 7.92
CA ASP A 67 -0.82 -0.56 9.19
C ASP A 67 -1.49 -1.92 9.41
N LYS A 68 -2.80 -2.03 9.17
CA LYS A 68 -3.54 -3.30 9.22
C LYS A 68 -3.02 -4.34 8.22
N MET A 69 -2.51 -3.90 7.08
CA MET A 69 -1.90 -4.76 6.07
C MET A 69 -0.41 -5.06 6.33
N GLY A 70 0.21 -4.36 7.29
CA GLY A 70 1.64 -4.49 7.58
C GLY A 70 2.58 -3.77 6.59
N LEU A 71 2.05 -2.88 5.73
CA LEU A 71 2.84 -2.09 4.77
C LEU A 71 3.61 -0.94 5.45
N VAL A 72 3.13 -0.49 6.60
CA VAL A 72 3.83 0.43 7.50
C VAL A 72 3.93 -0.18 8.88
N ALA A 73 4.92 0.27 9.65
CA ALA A 73 5.17 -0.18 11.00
C ALA A 73 5.01 0.98 11.99
N TYR A 74 4.17 0.79 12.99
CA TYR A 74 4.04 1.72 14.12
C TYR A 74 5.33 1.76 14.95
N CYS A 75 5.94 2.94 15.06
CA CYS A 75 7.23 3.14 15.71
C CYS A 75 7.13 3.83 17.08
N GLY A 76 5.90 3.98 17.61
CA GLY A 76 5.65 4.71 18.85
C GLY A 76 5.02 6.08 18.61
N ASN A 77 4.91 6.88 19.67
CA ASN A 77 4.36 8.23 19.58
C ASN A 77 5.49 9.23 19.29
N GLY A 78 5.40 9.93 18.16
CA GLY A 78 6.21 11.10 17.83
C GLY A 78 5.85 12.31 18.70
N ARG A 79 6.84 13.18 18.91
CA ARG A 79 6.66 14.49 19.56
C ARG A 79 6.34 15.53 18.48
N ASN A 80 5.08 15.89 18.33
CA ASN A 80 4.73 17.14 17.67
C ASN A 80 4.96 18.28 18.67
N GLY A 81 5.88 19.19 18.37
CA GLY A 81 6.31 20.29 19.25
C GLY A 81 5.17 21.06 19.92
N GLY A 82 4.73 20.57 21.10
CA GLY A 82 3.73 21.21 21.96
C GLY A 82 2.30 20.64 21.91
N ARG A 83 1.91 19.81 20.93
CA ARG A 83 0.53 19.27 20.80
C ARG A 83 0.50 17.76 20.77
N GLY A 84 0.54 17.16 21.96
CA GLY A 84 0.18 15.75 22.18
C GLY A 84 1.14 14.71 21.59
N LYS A 85 0.88 13.45 21.95
CA LYS A 85 1.61 12.27 21.48
C LYS A 85 0.93 11.71 20.23
N ALA A 86 1.44 12.00 19.04
CA ALA A 86 0.87 11.48 17.79
C ALA A 86 1.58 10.19 17.36
N ALA A 87 0.86 9.19 16.85
CA ALA A 87 1.47 7.96 16.34
C ALA A 87 2.39 8.25 15.14
N ALA A 88 3.59 7.65 15.16
CA ALA A 88 4.58 7.75 14.08
C ALA A 88 4.79 6.39 13.41
N TYR A 89 4.97 6.40 12.09
CA TYR A 89 5.05 5.21 11.25
C TYR A 89 6.27 5.25 10.34
N THR A 90 6.81 4.08 10.01
CA THR A 90 7.85 3.92 8.97
C THR A 90 7.41 2.89 7.93
N SER A 91 7.86 3.03 6.69
CA SER A 91 7.68 2.01 5.66
C SER A 91 8.43 0.72 6.01
N VAL A 92 7.87 -0.44 5.67
CA VAL A 92 8.59 -1.74 5.71
C VAL A 92 9.33 -2.05 4.40
N LEU A 93 9.11 -1.25 3.37
CA LEU A 93 9.71 -1.38 2.05
C LEU A 93 11.16 -0.87 2.07
N LYS A 94 12.09 -1.65 1.49
CA LYS A 94 13.48 -1.22 1.27
C LYS A 94 13.67 -0.73 -0.16
N GLU A 95 13.21 -1.50 -1.13
CA GLU A 95 13.34 -1.22 -2.56
C GLU A 95 12.21 -1.88 -3.34
N MET A 96 11.87 -1.31 -4.50
CA MET A 96 10.85 -1.83 -5.38
C MET A 96 11.21 -1.56 -6.84
N HIS A 97 10.99 -2.54 -7.71
CA HIS A 97 11.08 -2.41 -9.16
C HIS A 97 9.75 -2.80 -9.79
N LEU A 98 9.16 -1.88 -10.54
CA LEU A 98 7.98 -2.15 -11.35
C LEU A 98 8.40 -2.24 -12.81
N GLU A 99 8.11 -3.37 -13.42
CA GLU A 99 8.42 -3.64 -14.82
C GLU A 99 7.13 -4.00 -15.56
N MET A 100 6.94 -3.41 -16.73
CA MET A 100 5.88 -3.79 -17.66
C MET A 100 6.53 -4.29 -18.96
N ARG A 101 6.22 -5.52 -19.35
CA ARG A 101 6.64 -6.10 -20.64
C ARG A 101 5.46 -6.81 -21.29
N ASN A 102 5.06 -6.36 -22.48
CA ASN A 102 3.91 -6.89 -23.20
C ASN A 102 2.64 -6.88 -22.32
N THR A 103 1.97 -8.03 -22.18
CA THR A 103 0.78 -8.22 -21.34
C THR A 103 1.12 -8.60 -19.89
N ILE A 104 2.35 -8.35 -19.43
CA ILE A 104 2.82 -8.81 -18.10
C ILE A 104 3.29 -7.60 -17.30
N ILE A 105 2.78 -7.48 -16.07
CA ILE A 105 3.29 -6.57 -15.06
C ILE A 105 4.02 -7.41 -14.02
N VAL A 106 5.28 -7.05 -13.74
CA VAL A 106 6.12 -7.69 -12.72
C VAL A 106 6.53 -6.63 -11.71
N LEU A 107 6.15 -6.86 -10.46
CA LEU A 107 6.51 -6.05 -9.32
C LEU A 107 7.47 -6.86 -8.44
N ARG A 108 8.72 -6.40 -8.32
CA ARG A 108 9.73 -6.98 -7.45
C ARG A 108 9.93 -6.09 -6.24
N VAL A 109 9.89 -6.69 -5.07
CA VAL A 109 9.97 -5.98 -3.80
C VAL A 109 11.06 -6.58 -2.93
N THR A 110 11.88 -5.70 -2.37
CA THR A 110 12.79 -6.02 -1.28
C THR A 110 12.26 -5.37 -0.02
N TRP A 111 12.01 -6.18 1.01
CA TRP A 111 11.56 -5.72 2.31
C TRP A 111 12.74 -5.33 3.21
N LYS A 112 12.50 -4.54 4.26
CA LYS A 112 13.56 -4.08 5.19
C LYS A 112 14.21 -5.20 6.01
N ASN A 113 13.57 -6.35 6.17
CA ASN A 113 14.18 -7.55 6.74
C ASN A 113 15.09 -8.31 5.74
N GLY A 114 15.19 -7.85 4.49
CA GLY A 114 15.99 -8.46 3.43
C GLY A 114 15.29 -9.56 2.63
N THR A 115 14.02 -9.90 2.93
CA THR A 115 13.29 -10.87 2.10
C THR A 115 12.84 -10.22 0.80
N ASN A 116 12.89 -11.00 -0.28
CA ASN A 116 12.48 -10.58 -1.62
C ASN A 116 11.18 -11.25 -2.02
N GLU A 117 10.32 -10.53 -2.71
CA GLU A 117 9.08 -11.05 -3.27
C GLU A 117 8.86 -10.56 -4.70
N GLU A 118 8.24 -11.40 -5.50
CA GLU A 118 7.78 -11.07 -6.84
C GLU A 118 6.26 -11.23 -6.92
N PHE A 119 5.60 -10.22 -7.48
CA PHE A 119 4.20 -10.25 -7.86
C PHE A 119 4.14 -10.14 -9.37
N ARG A 120 3.47 -11.08 -10.00
CA ARG A 120 3.32 -11.13 -11.46
C ARG A 120 1.85 -11.13 -11.80
N LYS A 121 1.46 -10.25 -12.72
CA LYS A 121 0.12 -10.20 -13.28
C LYS A 121 0.20 -10.33 -14.79
N ASP A 122 -0.28 -11.45 -15.32
CA ASP A 122 -0.54 -11.62 -16.74
C ASP A 122 -1.93 -11.04 -17.06
N LEU A 123 -1.99 -10.13 -18.03
CA LEU A 123 -3.20 -9.45 -18.53
C LEU A 123 -3.74 -10.10 -19.82
N VAL A 124 -3.27 -11.32 -20.14
CA VAL A 124 -3.83 -12.09 -21.24
C VAL A 124 -5.27 -12.44 -20.85
N PRO A 125 -6.28 -12.13 -21.69
CA PRO A 125 -7.64 -12.58 -21.43
C PRO A 125 -7.62 -14.10 -21.23
N PRO A 126 -8.32 -14.65 -20.22
CA PRO A 126 -8.61 -16.08 -20.26
C PRO A 126 -9.20 -16.37 -21.64
N SER A 127 -8.75 -17.44 -22.30
CA SER A 127 -9.26 -17.85 -23.61
C SER A 127 -10.78 -17.73 -23.63
N ALA A 128 -11.36 -17.29 -24.75
CA ALA A 128 -12.78 -16.94 -24.89
C ALA A 128 -13.78 -17.97 -24.33
N ASP A 129 -13.34 -19.22 -24.12
CA ASP A 129 -14.08 -20.30 -23.45
C ASP A 129 -14.30 -20.11 -21.93
N LYS A 130 -13.72 -19.10 -21.28
CA LYS A 130 -13.78 -18.89 -19.82
C LYS A 130 -14.19 -17.48 -19.38
N CYS A 131 -14.83 -16.70 -20.24
CA CYS A 131 -15.47 -15.45 -19.83
C CYS A 131 -16.95 -15.71 -19.47
N PRO A 132 -17.32 -15.96 -18.19
CA PRO A 132 -18.71 -15.81 -17.80
C PRO A 132 -19.08 -14.34 -17.99
N PHE A 133 -19.98 -14.09 -18.93
CA PHE A 133 -20.52 -12.79 -19.32
C PHE A 133 -21.00 -11.92 -18.13
N GLU A 134 -21.26 -12.55 -16.97
CA GLU A 134 -21.63 -11.89 -15.72
C GLU A 134 -20.56 -10.91 -15.19
N VAL A 135 -19.26 -11.14 -15.42
CA VAL A 135 -18.19 -10.27 -14.89
C VAL A 135 -18.08 -8.96 -15.67
N VAL A 136 -18.40 -8.97 -16.97
CA VAL A 136 -18.37 -7.76 -17.81
C VAL A 136 -19.55 -6.85 -17.49
N SER A 137 -20.71 -7.43 -17.16
CA SER A 137 -21.93 -6.68 -16.83
C SER A 137 -21.81 -5.86 -15.54
N LEU A 138 -21.04 -6.35 -14.56
CA LEU A 138 -20.77 -5.63 -13.29
C LEU A 138 -19.88 -4.40 -13.49
N LEU A 139 -18.93 -4.44 -14.44
CA LEU A 139 -18.03 -3.31 -14.72
C LEU A 139 -18.72 -2.19 -15.51
N THR A 140 -19.74 -2.51 -16.32
CA THR A 140 -20.54 -1.52 -17.03
C THR A 140 -21.66 -0.92 -16.17
N ALA A 141 -22.21 -1.68 -15.23
CA ALA A 141 -23.29 -1.20 -14.37
C ALA A 141 -22.84 -0.09 -13.39
N GLU A 142 -21.60 -0.13 -12.88
CA GLU A 142 -21.09 0.93 -11.99
C GLU A 142 -20.74 2.23 -12.74
N ALA A 143 -20.54 2.18 -14.07
CA ALA A 143 -20.29 3.37 -14.88
C ALA A 143 -21.58 4.14 -15.21
N ASP A 144 -22.70 3.44 -15.39
CA ASP A 144 -23.99 4.07 -15.70
C ASP A 144 -24.69 4.67 -14.46
N SER A 145 -24.39 4.19 -13.25
CA SER A 145 -24.95 4.79 -12.01
C SER A 145 -24.29 6.11 -11.59
N ALA A 146 -23.22 6.55 -12.25
CA ALA A 146 -22.50 7.78 -11.90
C ALA A 146 -23.02 9.03 -12.64
N PHE A 147 -24.07 8.91 -13.47
CA PHE A 147 -24.66 10.02 -14.24
C PHE A 147 -26.17 10.22 -14.01
N SER A 148 -26.73 9.68 -12.93
CA SER A 148 -28.16 9.91 -12.58
C SER A 148 -28.33 10.06 -11.07
N ASP A 149 -28.02 11.25 -10.56
CA ASP A 149 -28.88 12.10 -9.70
C ASP A 149 -28.12 13.37 -9.25
#